data_AF-A0A7S4CBG7-F1
#
_entry.id   AF-A0A7S4CBG7-F1
#
_cell.length_a   1.000
_cell.length_b   1.000
_cell.length_c   1.000
_cell.angle_alpha   90.00
_cell.angle_beta   90.00
_cell.angle_gamma   90.00
#
_symmetry.space_group_name_H-M   'P 1'
#
loop_
_entity.id
_entity.type
_entity.pdbx_description
1 polymer ?
#
loop_
_entity_poly.entity_id
_entity_poly.type
_entity_poly.pdbx_seq_one_letter_code
_entity_poly.pdbx_strand_id
1 'polypeptide(L)'
;FFSVHNMCKLLFFLFCLLCFRRIEAWPQPISINLIKYSGFWYELAASYIPKYTFERGLDCNTANYTVAQDASQNSYIIVTNTGVARKTGELSSVHGSAVPLESVSPSADTIGKLSVGFGPTAPTPMRPGFANYVVVYLGGDYETAVVTDPFGATAFFLSRTPTISVQEWDRMKMAANRNGVLLWLIGLLPTVQDPEVCKHHKTSPGHQVISISASA
;
A
#
# COMPACT_ATOMS: atom_id res chain seq x y z
N PHE A 1 -31.52 1.85 49.64
CA PHE A 1 -31.45 3.09 48.84
C PHE A 1 -30.20 3.07 47.97
N PHE A 2 -30.28 2.57 46.74
CA PHE A 2 -29.23 2.80 45.75
C PHE A 2 -29.31 4.28 45.36
N SER A 3 -28.33 5.08 45.76
CA SER A 3 -28.31 6.51 45.48
C SER A 3 -28.18 6.77 43.98
N VAL A 4 -28.94 7.73 43.45
CA VAL A 4 -28.90 8.20 42.05
C VAL A 4 -27.45 8.49 41.61
N HIS A 5 -26.60 8.91 42.54
CA HIS A 5 -25.17 9.14 42.33
C HIS A 5 -24.38 7.88 41.92
N ASN A 6 -24.73 6.71 42.46
CA ASN A 6 -24.09 5.42 42.11
C ASN A 6 -24.59 4.90 40.76
N MET A 7 -25.83 5.23 40.38
CA MET A 7 -26.40 4.88 39.08
C MET A 7 -25.77 5.69 37.94
N CYS A 8 -25.52 6.99 38.15
CA CYS A 8 -24.78 7.82 37.18
C CYS A 8 -23.32 7.38 37.01
N LYS A 9 -22.63 6.95 38.07
CA LYS A 9 -21.26 6.40 37.98
C LYS A 9 -21.20 5.09 37.19
N LEU A 10 -22.17 4.19 37.42
CA LEU A 10 -22.25 2.93 36.70
C LEU A 10 -22.58 3.13 35.21
N LEU A 11 -23.51 4.05 34.91
CA LEU A 11 -23.84 4.42 33.53
C LEU A 11 -22.67 5.11 32.80
N PHE A 12 -21.87 5.94 33.50
CA PHE A 12 -20.66 6.54 32.95
C PHE A 12 -19.56 5.51 32.67
N PHE A 13 -19.38 4.52 33.55
CA PHE A 13 -18.39 3.44 33.36
C PHE A 13 -18.79 2.47 32.22
N LEU A 14 -20.07 2.13 32.11
CA LEU A 14 -20.61 1.33 31.00
C LEU A 14 -20.54 2.10 29.67
N PHE A 15 -20.74 3.42 29.68
CA PHE A 15 -20.54 4.27 28.51
C PHE A 15 -19.07 4.34 28.06
N CYS A 16 -18.12 4.40 29.01
CA CYS A 16 -16.69 4.31 28.70
C CYS A 16 -16.33 2.97 28.04
N LEU A 17 -16.84 1.84 28.55
CA LEU A 17 -16.57 0.50 27.98
C LEU A 17 -17.23 0.30 26.59
N LEU A 18 -18.34 0.99 26.30
CA LEU A 18 -19.00 0.99 24.99
C LEU A 18 -18.33 1.93 23.97
N CYS A 19 -17.51 2.89 24.43
CA CYS A 19 -16.76 3.81 23.58
C CYS A 19 -15.29 3.40 23.34
N PHE A 20 -14.79 2.36 24.01
CA PHE A 20 -13.54 1.71 23.62
C PHE A 20 -13.77 0.95 22.30
N ARG A 21 -13.69 1.66 21.17
CA ARG A 21 -13.46 1.02 19.88
C ARG A 21 -12.20 0.18 20.03
N ARG A 22 -12.31 -1.14 19.81
CA ARG A 22 -11.13 -2.03 19.73
C ARG A 22 -10.20 -1.45 18.67
N ILE A 23 -9.08 -0.90 19.11
CA ILE A 23 -7.93 -0.72 18.23
C ILE A 23 -7.41 -2.15 18.07
N GLU A 24 -7.65 -2.73 16.90
CA GLU A 24 -7.07 -4.03 16.58
C GLU A 24 -5.55 -3.91 16.68
N ALA A 25 -4.93 -4.77 17.49
CA ALA A 25 -3.49 -4.72 17.73
C ALA A 25 -2.66 -5.09 16.49
N TRP A 26 -3.32 -5.66 15.46
CA TRP A 26 -2.72 -6.11 14.23
C TRP A 26 -3.52 -5.63 13.02
N PRO A 27 -2.85 -5.32 11.90
CA PRO A 27 -3.49 -5.07 10.62
C PRO A 27 -4.53 -6.13 10.23
N GLN A 28 -5.74 -5.68 9.95
CA GLN A 28 -6.84 -6.56 9.53
C GLN A 28 -6.92 -6.61 8.00
N PRO A 29 -6.55 -7.73 7.37
CA PRO A 29 -6.64 -7.85 5.91
C PRO A 29 -8.10 -7.86 5.48
N ILE A 30 -8.37 -7.31 4.30
CA ILE A 30 -9.68 -7.43 3.64
C ILE A 30 -9.61 -8.37 2.44
N SER A 31 -10.75 -8.89 2.01
CA SER A 31 -10.83 -9.63 0.75
C SER A 31 -10.56 -8.72 -0.44
N ILE A 32 -9.83 -9.23 -1.43
CA ILE A 32 -9.51 -8.55 -2.67
C ILE A 32 -9.79 -9.46 -3.86
N ASN A 33 -10.09 -8.84 -4.99
CA ASN A 33 -10.13 -9.47 -6.31
C ASN A 33 -8.87 -9.07 -7.07
N LEU A 34 -8.03 -10.04 -7.42
CA LEU A 34 -6.72 -9.78 -8.03
C LEU A 34 -6.84 -9.08 -9.38
N ILE A 35 -7.88 -9.38 -10.15
CA ILE A 35 -8.13 -8.77 -11.46
C ILE A 35 -8.52 -7.30 -11.28
N LYS A 36 -9.46 -6.99 -10.38
CA LYS A 36 -9.84 -5.60 -10.11
C LYS A 36 -8.73 -4.78 -9.45
N TYR A 37 -7.87 -5.42 -8.66
CA TYR A 37 -6.71 -4.79 -8.03
C TYR A 37 -5.56 -4.53 -9.01
N SER A 38 -5.52 -5.27 -10.12
CA SER A 38 -4.48 -5.12 -11.15
C SER A 38 -4.50 -3.75 -11.84
N GLY A 39 -3.45 -3.44 -12.58
CA GLY A 39 -3.26 -2.18 -13.28
C GLY A 39 -2.46 -1.17 -12.47
N PHE A 40 -2.59 0.09 -12.89
CA PHE A 40 -1.77 1.19 -12.45
C PHE A 40 -2.28 1.85 -11.16
N TRP A 41 -1.35 2.20 -10.27
CA TRP A 41 -1.60 2.90 -9.02
C TRP A 41 -0.57 4.02 -8.83
N TYR A 42 -1.06 5.21 -8.54
CA TYR A 42 -0.28 6.30 -7.99
C TYR A 42 -0.12 6.09 -6.49
N GLU A 43 1.08 6.30 -5.97
CA GLU A 43 1.29 6.42 -4.54
C GLU A 43 1.05 7.88 -4.12
N LEU A 44 -0.01 8.13 -3.36
CA LEU A 44 -0.32 9.47 -2.84
C LEU A 44 0.52 9.82 -1.62
N ALA A 45 0.86 8.81 -0.80
CA ALA A 45 1.71 8.96 0.36
C ALA A 45 2.25 7.62 0.83
N ALA A 46 3.36 7.67 1.57
CA ALA A 46 3.90 6.53 2.28
C ALA A 46 4.40 6.92 3.68
N SER A 47 4.47 5.93 4.56
CA SER A 47 5.01 6.09 5.92
C SER A 47 6.52 6.39 5.94
N TYR A 48 7.08 6.67 7.12
CA TYR A 48 8.50 7.03 7.26
C TYR A 48 9.47 5.95 6.80
N ILE A 49 9.20 4.66 7.06
CA ILE A 49 10.14 3.59 6.70
C ILE A 49 10.39 3.57 5.18
N PRO A 50 9.39 3.42 4.29
CA PRO A 50 9.60 3.53 2.84
C PRO A 50 10.31 4.81 2.42
N LYS A 51 9.83 5.97 2.90
CA LYS A 51 10.33 7.29 2.50
C LYS A 51 11.77 7.59 2.90
N TYR A 52 12.27 7.00 3.99
CA TYR A 52 13.65 7.19 4.43
C TYR A 52 14.58 6.02 4.09
N THR A 53 14.06 4.94 3.51
CA THR A 53 14.85 3.77 3.09
C THR A 53 14.83 3.61 1.57
N PHE A 54 14.02 2.71 1.04
CA PHE A 54 14.07 2.27 -0.36
C PHE A 54 13.40 3.25 -1.35
N GLU A 55 12.58 4.19 -0.89
CA GLU A 55 12.00 5.25 -1.75
C GLU A 55 12.67 6.61 -1.57
N ARG A 56 13.79 6.65 -0.85
CA ARG A 56 14.41 7.89 -0.43
C ARG A 56 14.76 8.77 -1.62
N GLY A 57 14.17 9.97 -1.67
CA GLY A 57 14.43 10.96 -2.70
C GLY A 57 13.74 10.68 -4.04
N LEU A 58 12.76 9.78 -4.06
CA LEU A 58 11.89 9.57 -5.21
C LEU A 58 10.60 10.40 -5.07
N ASP A 59 10.20 10.97 -6.20
CA ASP A 59 8.89 11.60 -6.42
C ASP A 59 8.16 10.82 -7.54
N CYS A 60 6.87 11.07 -7.76
CA CYS A 60 6.08 10.43 -8.83
C CYS A 60 6.05 8.89 -8.74
N ASN A 61 6.02 8.36 -7.52
CA ASN A 61 6.04 6.91 -7.30
C ASN A 61 4.74 6.27 -7.78
N THR A 62 4.87 5.17 -8.53
CA THR A 62 3.74 4.44 -9.08
C THR A 62 4.01 2.94 -9.03
N ALA A 63 2.96 2.15 -8.95
CA ALA A 63 3.01 0.70 -9.03
C ALA A 63 2.09 0.21 -10.15
N ASN A 64 2.56 -0.72 -10.97
CA ASN A 64 1.74 -1.41 -11.94
C ASN A 64 1.72 -2.90 -11.64
N TYR A 65 0.51 -3.46 -11.56
CA TYR A 65 0.27 -4.84 -11.16
C TYR A 65 -0.34 -5.63 -12.31
N THR A 66 0.23 -6.77 -12.66
CA THR A 66 -0.32 -7.65 -13.72
C THR A 66 -0.55 -9.04 -13.15
N VAL A 67 -1.75 -9.58 -13.31
CA VAL A 67 -2.03 -10.97 -12.91
C VAL A 67 -1.35 -11.92 -13.88
N ALA A 68 -0.69 -12.95 -13.34
CA ALA A 68 -0.04 -14.01 -14.07
C ALA A 68 -0.31 -15.36 -13.39
N GLN A 69 0.02 -16.46 -14.07
CA GLN A 69 -0.09 -17.81 -13.54
C GLN A 69 1.25 -18.53 -13.63
N ASP A 70 1.58 -19.33 -12.62
CA ASP A 70 2.74 -20.22 -12.66
C ASP A 70 2.44 -21.50 -13.48
N ALA A 71 3.44 -22.37 -13.62
CA ALA A 71 3.28 -23.64 -14.36
C ALA A 71 2.22 -24.57 -13.75
N SER A 72 1.89 -24.39 -12.47
CA SER A 72 0.87 -25.13 -11.74
C SER A 72 -0.48 -24.40 -11.73
N GLN A 73 -0.64 -23.35 -12.55
CA GLN A 73 -1.85 -22.53 -12.69
C GLN A 73 -2.22 -21.70 -11.44
N ASN A 74 -1.31 -21.54 -10.48
CA ASN A 74 -1.53 -20.66 -9.33
C ASN A 74 -1.36 -19.20 -9.76
N SER A 75 -2.31 -18.34 -9.35
CA SER A 75 -2.25 -16.92 -9.65
C SER A 75 -1.21 -16.21 -8.78
N TYR A 76 -0.40 -15.35 -9.40
CA TYR A 76 0.47 -14.38 -8.74
C TYR A 76 0.40 -13.04 -9.47
N ILE A 77 1.05 -12.03 -8.91
CA ILE A 77 1.06 -10.67 -9.46
C ILE A 77 2.49 -10.31 -9.83
N ILE A 78 2.71 -9.87 -11.05
CA ILE A 78 3.94 -9.18 -11.46
C ILE A 78 3.83 -7.74 -10.97
N VAL A 79 4.89 -7.26 -10.31
CA VAL A 79 4.96 -5.92 -9.72
C VAL A 79 6.04 -5.12 -10.43
N THR A 80 5.66 -3.98 -11.00
CA THR A 80 6.61 -2.98 -11.49
C THR A 80 6.38 -1.68 -10.73
N ASN A 81 7.34 -1.31 -9.88
CA ASN A 81 7.32 -0.03 -9.19
C ASN A 81 8.29 0.93 -9.89
N THR A 82 7.86 2.17 -10.07
CA THR A 82 8.71 3.23 -10.62
C THR A 82 8.64 4.48 -9.75
N GLY A 83 9.69 5.29 -9.79
CA GLY A 83 9.73 6.61 -9.18
C GLY A 83 10.80 7.44 -9.88
N VAL A 84 10.82 8.75 -9.63
CA VAL A 84 11.72 9.68 -10.29
C VAL A 84 12.64 10.30 -9.25
N ALA A 85 13.95 10.17 -9.46
CA ALA A 85 14.93 10.69 -8.52
C ALA A 85 14.92 12.22 -8.53
N ARG A 86 14.51 12.84 -7.41
CA ARG A 86 14.35 14.30 -7.30
C ARG A 86 15.59 15.09 -7.70
N LYS A 87 16.78 14.55 -7.40
CA LYS A 87 18.07 15.21 -7.67
C LYS A 87 18.50 15.17 -9.13
N THR A 88 18.23 14.08 -9.84
CA THR A 88 18.75 13.84 -11.20
C THR A 88 17.67 13.90 -12.27
N GLY A 89 16.41 13.69 -11.89
CA GLY A 89 15.28 13.51 -12.82
C GLY A 89 15.21 12.13 -13.46
N GLU A 90 16.13 11.23 -13.10
CA GLU A 90 16.18 9.88 -13.69
C GLU A 90 15.05 8.99 -13.17
N LEU A 91 14.54 8.16 -14.07
CA LEU A 91 13.57 7.11 -13.73
C LEU A 91 14.27 5.98 -12.99
N SER A 92 13.82 5.70 -11.78
CA SER A 92 14.12 4.50 -11.02
C SER A 92 13.00 3.48 -11.20
N SER A 93 13.35 2.20 -11.39
CA SER A 93 12.38 1.13 -11.55
C SER A 93 12.86 -0.14 -10.86
N VAL A 94 11.93 -0.86 -10.23
CA VAL A 94 12.17 -2.18 -9.65
C VAL A 94 11.05 -3.14 -10.04
N HIS A 95 11.45 -4.36 -10.37
CA HIS A 95 10.56 -5.43 -10.82
C HIS A 95 10.53 -6.54 -9.78
N GLY A 96 9.37 -7.16 -9.62
CA GLY A 96 9.15 -8.20 -8.63
C GLY A 96 7.88 -8.98 -8.87
N SER A 97 7.50 -9.74 -7.85
CA SER A 97 6.28 -10.54 -7.84
C SER A 97 5.64 -10.54 -6.46
N ALA A 98 4.32 -10.67 -6.41
CA ALA A 98 3.55 -10.85 -5.20
C ALA A 98 2.75 -12.15 -5.29
N VAL A 99 2.88 -13.02 -4.29
CA VAL A 99 2.17 -14.30 -4.22
C VAL A 99 1.11 -14.21 -3.12
N PRO A 100 -0.18 -14.44 -3.42
CA PRO A 100 -1.23 -14.57 -2.40
C PRO A 100 -0.90 -15.68 -1.41
N LEU A 101 -1.13 -15.45 -0.12
CA LEU A 101 -0.90 -16.47 0.91
C LEU A 101 -2.09 -17.39 1.15
N GLU A 102 -3.27 -16.95 0.73
CA GLU A 102 -4.51 -17.74 0.79
C GLU A 102 -4.90 -18.19 -0.61
N SER A 103 -5.71 -19.25 -0.69
CA SER A 103 -6.22 -19.75 -1.96
C SER A 103 -6.95 -18.65 -2.74
N VAL A 104 -6.75 -18.65 -4.05
CA VAL A 104 -7.42 -17.75 -4.99
C VAL A 104 -8.61 -18.50 -5.58
N SER A 105 -9.80 -17.91 -5.50
CA SER A 105 -11.02 -18.48 -6.08
C SER A 105 -10.97 -18.47 -7.62
N PRO A 106 -11.87 -19.21 -8.30
CA PRO A 106 -12.00 -19.12 -9.75
C PRO A 106 -12.36 -17.71 -10.27
N SER A 107 -13.00 -16.89 -9.43
CA SER A 107 -13.30 -15.47 -9.72
C SER A 107 -12.14 -14.52 -9.37
N ALA A 108 -10.95 -15.05 -9.04
CA ALA A 108 -9.76 -14.32 -8.63
C ALA A 108 -9.85 -13.60 -7.27
N ASP A 109 -10.75 -14.04 -6.38
CA ASP A 109 -10.89 -13.49 -5.04
C ASP A 109 -9.96 -14.21 -4.05
N THR A 110 -9.39 -13.47 -3.10
CA THR A 110 -8.54 -14.00 -2.02
C THR A 110 -8.52 -13.02 -0.84
N ILE A 111 -7.86 -13.36 0.26
CA ILE A 111 -7.54 -12.41 1.32
C ILE A 111 -6.33 -11.59 0.90
N GLY A 112 -6.38 -10.27 1.10
CA GLY A 112 -5.32 -9.33 0.72
C GLY A 112 -4.05 -9.43 1.56
N LYS A 113 -3.51 -10.64 1.74
CA LYS A 113 -2.21 -10.96 2.34
C LYS A 113 -1.33 -11.56 1.27
N LEU A 114 -0.27 -10.84 0.91
CA LEU A 114 0.65 -11.24 -0.13
C LEU A 114 2.09 -11.24 0.36
N SER A 115 2.88 -12.15 -0.19
CA SER A 115 4.33 -12.16 -0.08
C SER A 115 4.93 -11.54 -1.35
N VAL A 116 5.37 -10.30 -1.23
CA VAL A 116 6.08 -9.54 -2.27
C VAL A 116 7.58 -9.81 -2.19
N GLY A 117 8.23 -9.96 -3.32
CA GLY A 117 9.68 -9.92 -3.43
C GLY A 117 10.13 -9.30 -4.75
N PHE A 118 11.29 -8.66 -4.74
CA PHE A 118 11.87 -7.97 -5.88
C PHE A 118 13.12 -8.70 -6.36
N GLY A 119 13.22 -8.90 -7.67
CA GLY A 119 14.28 -9.70 -8.27
C GLY A 119 14.06 -9.90 -9.77
N PRO A 120 15.10 -10.29 -10.52
CA PRO A 120 15.04 -10.42 -11.98
C PRO A 120 14.23 -11.63 -12.47
N THR A 121 13.87 -12.56 -11.58
CA THR A 121 13.17 -13.81 -11.91
C THR A 121 11.86 -13.94 -11.12
N ALA A 122 10.81 -14.42 -11.79
CA ALA A 122 9.51 -14.68 -11.20
C ALA A 122 9.33 -16.17 -10.80
N PRO A 123 8.49 -16.49 -9.80
CA PRO A 123 8.16 -15.71 -8.60
C PRO A 123 9.24 -15.91 -7.52
N THR A 124 9.70 -14.82 -6.91
CA THR A 124 10.73 -14.84 -5.85
C THR A 124 10.21 -14.13 -4.59
N PRO A 125 9.32 -14.77 -3.80
CA PRO A 125 8.84 -14.17 -2.55
C PRO A 125 10.01 -13.87 -1.62
N MET A 126 10.02 -12.69 -0.99
CA MET A 126 11.10 -12.31 -0.06
C MET A 126 11.25 -13.31 1.09
N ARG A 127 10.13 -13.86 1.57
CA ARG A 127 10.09 -14.96 2.53
C ARG A 127 8.86 -15.84 2.28
N PRO A 128 9.03 -17.06 1.74
CA PRO A 128 7.92 -17.96 1.46
C PRO A 128 7.01 -18.16 2.67
N GLY A 129 5.69 -17.99 2.50
CA GLY A 129 4.69 -18.18 3.55
C GLY A 129 4.50 -17.02 4.52
N PHE A 130 5.20 -15.89 4.37
CA PHE A 130 5.05 -14.72 5.23
C PHE A 130 4.58 -13.50 4.45
N ALA A 131 3.58 -12.80 4.98
CA ALA A 131 3.10 -11.57 4.35
C ALA A 131 4.08 -10.43 4.61
N ASN A 132 4.23 -9.56 3.62
CA ASN A 132 4.84 -8.24 3.76
C ASN A 132 4.04 -7.16 3.02
N TYR A 133 2.86 -7.55 2.50
CA TYR A 133 1.90 -6.67 1.85
C TYR A 133 0.50 -7.09 2.27
N VAL A 134 -0.19 -6.21 2.99
CA VAL A 134 -1.51 -6.44 3.58
C VAL A 134 -2.43 -5.30 3.17
N VAL A 135 -3.46 -5.59 2.39
CA VAL A 135 -4.48 -4.62 2.00
C VAL A 135 -5.47 -4.49 3.15
N VAL A 136 -5.62 -3.26 3.67
CA VAL A 136 -6.49 -2.95 4.82
C VAL A 136 -7.63 -2.00 4.44
N TYR A 137 -7.64 -1.45 3.23
CA TYR A 137 -8.72 -0.61 2.72
C TYR A 137 -8.81 -0.69 1.20
N LEU A 138 -10.04 -0.67 0.70
CA LEU A 138 -10.39 -0.48 -0.69
C LEU A 138 -11.58 0.49 -0.77
N GLY A 139 -11.46 1.55 -1.56
CA GLY A 139 -12.51 2.54 -1.78
C GLY A 139 -12.97 2.60 -3.24
N GLY A 140 -14.20 3.09 -3.45
CA GLY A 140 -14.71 3.51 -4.76
C GLY A 140 -14.72 2.46 -5.88
N ASP A 141 -14.82 1.16 -5.54
CA ASP A 141 -14.58 0.05 -6.49
C ASP A 141 -13.14 -0.04 -7.01
N TYR A 142 -12.17 -0.15 -6.09
CA TYR A 142 -10.73 -0.25 -6.39
C TYR A 142 -10.10 1.03 -6.95
N GLU A 143 -10.68 2.19 -6.61
CA GLU A 143 -10.15 3.51 -6.97
C GLU A 143 -9.08 4.01 -5.99
N THR A 144 -9.15 3.54 -4.75
CA THR A 144 -8.21 3.86 -3.66
C THR A 144 -7.91 2.62 -2.83
N ALA A 145 -6.69 2.54 -2.30
CA ALA A 145 -6.27 1.44 -1.43
C ALA A 145 -5.34 1.93 -0.31
N VAL A 146 -5.37 1.24 0.83
CA VAL A 146 -4.33 1.37 1.86
C VAL A 146 -3.71 0.00 2.09
N VAL A 147 -2.38 -0.01 2.08
CA VAL A 147 -1.56 -1.22 2.23
C VAL A 147 -0.57 -1.02 3.36
N THR A 148 -0.27 -2.08 4.10
CA THR A 148 0.69 -2.11 5.20
C THR A 148 1.44 -3.45 5.22
N ASP A 149 2.40 -3.62 6.13
CA ASP A 149 2.97 -4.92 6.48
C ASP A 149 2.19 -5.56 7.66
N PRO A 150 2.40 -6.85 8.00
CA PRO A 150 1.63 -7.52 9.06
C PRO A 150 1.75 -6.92 10.46
N PHE A 151 2.71 -6.04 10.72
CA PHE A 151 2.92 -5.39 12.00
C PHE A 151 2.44 -3.93 12.01
N GLY A 152 1.92 -3.41 10.89
CA GLY A 152 1.44 -2.03 10.81
C GLY A 152 2.56 -0.99 10.80
N ALA A 153 3.81 -1.40 10.55
CA ALA A 153 5.00 -0.55 10.66
C ALA A 153 5.23 0.34 9.42
N THR A 154 4.66 -0.06 8.30
CA THR A 154 4.69 0.64 7.01
C THR A 154 3.28 0.95 6.56
N ALA A 155 3.11 1.97 5.72
CA ALA A 155 1.85 2.23 5.03
C ALA A 155 2.11 2.86 3.66
N PHE A 156 1.26 2.49 2.70
CA PHE A 156 1.17 3.09 1.37
C PHE A 156 -0.28 3.44 1.08
N PHE A 157 -0.52 4.67 0.64
CA PHE A 157 -1.83 5.18 0.25
C PHE A 157 -1.83 5.28 -1.27
N LEU A 158 -2.64 4.45 -1.92
CA LEU A 158 -2.64 4.29 -3.36
C LEU A 158 -3.95 4.80 -3.98
N SER A 159 -3.89 5.33 -5.19
CA SER A 159 -5.08 5.67 -5.99
C SER A 159 -4.86 5.43 -7.48
N ARG A 160 -5.95 5.21 -8.22
CA ARG A 160 -5.95 5.16 -9.69
C ARG A 160 -5.73 6.53 -10.35
N THR A 161 -5.87 7.60 -9.58
CA THR A 161 -5.66 8.99 -10.04
C THR A 161 -4.59 9.68 -9.19
N PRO A 162 -3.88 10.69 -9.72
CA PRO A 162 -2.77 11.33 -9.01
C PRO A 162 -3.23 12.21 -7.83
N THR A 163 -4.51 12.50 -7.71
CA THR A 163 -5.10 13.32 -6.65
C THR A 163 -6.48 12.79 -6.30
N ILE A 164 -6.90 12.93 -5.04
CA ILE A 164 -8.23 12.53 -4.58
C ILE A 164 -8.90 13.66 -3.80
N SER A 165 -10.20 13.52 -3.55
CA SER A 165 -10.94 14.45 -2.68
C SER A 165 -10.46 14.37 -1.22
N VAL A 166 -10.59 15.47 -0.49
CA VAL A 166 -10.29 15.53 0.96
C VAL A 166 -11.12 14.51 1.73
N GLN A 167 -12.39 14.32 1.35
CA GLN A 167 -13.28 13.36 1.98
C GLN A 167 -12.76 11.93 1.83
N GLU A 168 -12.27 11.57 0.64
CA GLU A 168 -11.71 10.24 0.41
C GLU A 168 -10.38 10.04 1.17
N TRP A 169 -9.53 11.06 1.20
CA TRP A 169 -8.30 11.05 2.01
C TRP A 169 -8.58 10.81 3.50
N ASP A 170 -9.59 11.48 4.05
CA ASP A 170 -10.01 11.28 5.44
C ASP A 170 -10.60 9.89 5.68
N ARG A 171 -11.37 9.35 4.72
CA ARG A 171 -11.87 7.96 4.78
C ARG A 171 -10.73 6.95 4.81
N MET A 172 -9.72 7.11 3.95
CA MET A 172 -8.55 6.24 3.90
C MET A 172 -7.81 6.25 5.26
N LYS A 173 -7.54 7.43 5.83
CA LYS A 173 -6.90 7.55 7.16
C LYS A 173 -7.74 6.92 8.28
N MET A 174 -9.06 7.13 8.28
CA MET A 174 -9.96 6.54 9.27
C MET A 174 -10.04 5.02 9.12
N ALA A 175 -10.03 4.49 7.90
CA ALA A 175 -10.02 3.05 7.65
C ALA A 175 -8.70 2.41 8.10
N ALA A 176 -7.55 3.02 7.74
CA ALA A 176 -6.24 2.56 8.15
C ALA A 176 -6.13 2.41 9.68
N ASN A 177 -6.48 3.47 10.44
CA ASN A 177 -6.46 3.43 11.91
C ASN A 177 -7.44 2.39 12.48
N ARG A 178 -8.65 2.26 11.91
CA ARG A 178 -9.63 1.25 12.35
C ARG A 178 -9.14 -0.17 12.12
N ASN A 179 -8.35 -0.39 11.06
CA ASN A 179 -7.84 -1.69 10.67
C ASN A 179 -6.40 -1.94 11.14
N GLY A 180 -5.99 -1.31 12.25
CA GLY A 180 -4.74 -1.65 12.96
C GLY A 180 -3.48 -0.92 12.49
N VAL A 181 -3.59 0.10 11.64
CA VAL A 181 -2.44 0.92 11.18
C VAL A 181 -2.38 2.24 11.94
N LEU A 182 -1.47 2.34 12.91
CA LEU A 182 -1.32 3.49 13.78
C LEU A 182 -0.54 4.63 13.10
N LEU A 183 -1.21 5.39 12.24
CA LEU A 183 -0.58 6.43 11.39
C LEU A 183 0.20 7.50 12.18
N TRP A 184 -0.21 7.78 13.41
CA TRP A 184 0.47 8.75 14.28
C TRP A 184 1.87 8.27 14.72
N LEU A 185 2.12 6.95 14.76
CA LEU A 185 3.42 6.37 15.11
C LEU A 185 4.35 6.27 13.90
N ILE A 186 3.82 5.86 12.75
CA ILE A 186 4.62 5.55 11.56
C ILE A 186 4.79 6.74 10.61
N GLY A 187 4.03 7.82 10.86
CA GLY A 187 3.96 8.99 10.00
C GLY A 187 3.31 8.68 8.65
N LEU A 188 2.95 9.75 7.93
CA LEU A 188 2.47 9.65 6.56
C LEU A 188 2.95 10.89 5.81
N LEU A 189 3.88 10.69 4.88
CA LEU A 189 4.47 11.75 4.07
C LEU A 189 3.88 11.71 2.66
N PRO A 190 3.38 12.85 2.15
CA PRO A 190 2.84 12.91 0.80
C PRO A 190 3.93 12.66 -0.25
N THR A 191 3.52 12.04 -1.34
CA THR A 191 4.35 11.83 -2.53
C THR A 191 3.93 12.84 -3.59
N VAL A 192 4.89 13.50 -4.23
CA VAL A 192 4.60 14.44 -5.32
C VAL A 192 4.05 13.66 -6.52
N GLN A 193 2.87 14.04 -7.00
CA GLN A 193 2.20 13.43 -8.17
C GLN A 193 1.74 14.46 -9.21
N ASP A 194 2.19 15.72 -9.08
CA ASP A 194 1.87 16.77 -10.04
C ASP A 194 2.39 16.39 -11.43
N PRO A 195 1.51 16.26 -12.45
CA PRO A 195 1.91 15.83 -13.78
C PRO A 195 2.97 16.72 -14.44
N GLU A 196 2.98 18.03 -14.16
CA GLU A 196 3.97 18.95 -14.74
C GLU A 196 5.32 18.74 -14.08
N VAL A 197 5.37 18.58 -12.76
CA VAL A 197 6.62 18.21 -12.05
C VAL A 197 7.14 16.87 -12.55
N CYS A 198 6.26 15.87 -12.67
CA CYS A 198 6.62 14.53 -13.14
C CYS A 198 7.06 14.48 -14.60
N LYS A 199 6.53 15.37 -15.47
CA LYS A 199 7.00 15.54 -16.85
C LYS A 199 8.36 16.24 -16.90
N HIS A 200 8.55 17.30 -16.12
CA HIS A 200 9.76 18.11 -16.16
C HIS A 200 11.01 17.37 -15.70
N HIS A 201 10.88 16.42 -14.76
CA HIS A 201 11.99 15.54 -14.40
C HIS A 201 12.54 14.75 -15.60
N LYS A 202 11.70 14.38 -16.59
CA LYS A 202 12.15 13.74 -17.85
C LYS A 202 12.91 14.68 -18.79
N THR A 203 13.03 15.96 -18.47
CA THR A 203 13.62 16.97 -19.38
C THR A 203 14.79 17.75 -18.77
N SER A 204 15.13 17.51 -17.51
CA SER A 204 16.23 18.21 -16.84
C SER A 204 17.60 17.75 -17.39
N PRO A 205 18.59 18.65 -17.55
CA PRO A 205 19.82 18.39 -18.30
C PRO A 205 20.83 17.58 -17.47
N GLY A 206 20.56 16.28 -17.37
CA GLY A 206 21.52 15.24 -16.99
C GLY A 206 21.45 14.03 -17.94
N HIS A 207 20.69 14.15 -19.03
CA HIS A 207 20.36 13.09 -19.99
C HIS A 207 21.57 12.63 -20.80
N GLN A 208 22.38 11.75 -20.23
CA GLN A 208 22.90 10.61 -20.98
C GLN A 208 22.26 9.35 -20.40
N VAL A 209 21.23 8.87 -21.10
CA VAL A 209 20.80 7.48 -20.99
C VAL A 209 21.96 6.63 -21.51
N ILE A 210 22.86 6.20 -20.62
CA ILE A 210 23.81 5.14 -20.95
C ILE A 210 23.00 3.84 -20.95
N SER A 211 22.45 3.50 -22.10
CA SER A 211 21.99 2.13 -22.37
C SER A 211 23.23 1.24 -22.38
N ILE A 212 23.52 0.57 -21.26
CA ILE A 212 24.46 -0.55 -21.25
C ILE A 212 23.71 -1.74 -21.86
N SER A 213 23.76 -1.86 -23.18
CA SER A 213 23.50 -3.12 -23.85
C SER A 213 24.65 -4.06 -23.50
N ALA A 214 24.35 -5.17 -22.82
CA ALA A 214 25.30 -6.26 -22.69
C ALA A 214 25.61 -6.81 -24.08
N SER A 215 26.86 -6.62 -24.51
CA SER A 215 27.41 -7.19 -25.74
C SER A 215 27.45 -8.72 -25.63
N ALA A 216 27.06 -9.39 -26.72
CA ALA A 216 27.57 -10.72 -27.08
C ALA A 216 28.62 -10.52 -28.19
#